data_AF-A0A1S8SAI7-F1
#
_entry.id   AF-A0A1S8SAI7-F1
#
_cell.length_a   1.000
_cell.length_b   1.000
_cell.length_c   1.000
_cell.angle_alpha   90.00
_cell.angle_beta   90.00
_cell.angle_gamma   90.00
#
_symmetry.space_group_name_H-M   'P 1'
#
loop_
_entity.id
_entity.type
_entity.pdbx_description
1 polymer ?
#
loop_
_entity_poly.entity_id
_entity_poly.type
_entity_poly.pdbx_seq_one_letter_code
_entity_poly.pdbx_strand_id
1 'polypeptide(L)'
;MVLPIAKSLAEGYGSKAEDGTQKKAGEFLLLTALHSNFISSSFFMTASAVNFLAITMAKGLGVDSNISLQAWFLVGAGPCVVGFVLIPLIIYFICPPEIREVHNVQNIMDEKLEKLGKIKKSEKIMIVLFITVLLLWMFGSKLNIDSTTIAVLGLVVTISTGIVSWKQFTGKKEIWDLLIWQGSFMMMSSQLNKFDIVDWISCLVKQNISGVSWWIALFIVAVAMYYSHYLFASNTVHFTALFSAFLAILISIEALPIISIILAY
;
A
#
# COMPACT_ATOMS: atom_id res chain seq x y z
N MET A 1 -10.31 -2.50 -3.75
CA MET A 1 -11.04 -2.14 -5.00
C MET A 1 -11.23 -3.34 -5.94
N VAL A 2 -10.29 -4.28 -6.02
CA VAL A 2 -10.36 -5.41 -6.98
C VAL A 2 -11.37 -6.49 -6.58
N LEU A 3 -11.71 -6.60 -5.29
CA LEU A 3 -12.59 -7.66 -4.77
C LEU A 3 -13.98 -7.72 -5.43
N PRO A 4 -14.75 -6.62 -5.59
CA PRO A 4 -16.02 -6.67 -6.32
C PRO A 4 -15.88 -7.08 -7.79
N ILE A 5 -14.78 -6.72 -8.44
CA ILE A 5 -14.51 -7.09 -9.85
C ILE A 5 -14.23 -8.59 -9.94
N ALA A 6 -13.33 -9.10 -9.09
CA ALA A 6 -13.01 -10.52 -9.01
C ALA A 6 -14.27 -11.35 -8.66
N LYS A 7 -15.10 -10.86 -7.74
CA LYS A 7 -16.38 -11.48 -7.38
C LYS A 7 -17.37 -11.47 -8.55
N SER A 8 -17.54 -10.34 -9.23
CA SER A 8 -18.44 -10.24 -10.40
C SER A 8 -18.00 -11.13 -11.56
N LEU A 9 -16.69 -11.27 -11.80
CA LEU A 9 -16.14 -12.20 -12.77
C LEU A 9 -16.38 -13.66 -12.36
N ALA A 10 -16.12 -14.00 -11.09
CA ALA A 10 -16.36 -15.34 -10.56
C ALA A 10 -17.85 -15.74 -10.69
N GLU A 11 -18.76 -14.83 -10.34
CA GLU A 11 -20.20 -15.03 -10.51
C GLU A 11 -20.59 -15.19 -11.99
N GLY A 12 -19.97 -14.40 -12.88
CA GLY A 12 -20.15 -14.55 -14.34
C GLY A 12 -19.70 -15.92 -14.88
N TYR A 13 -18.77 -16.58 -14.20
CA TYR A 13 -18.33 -17.95 -14.49
C TYR A 13 -19.10 -19.03 -13.72
N GLY A 14 -20.18 -18.65 -13.01
CA GLY A 14 -20.95 -19.60 -12.19
C GLY A 14 -20.12 -20.22 -11.06
N SER A 15 -19.13 -19.47 -10.54
CA SER A 15 -18.21 -19.89 -9.49
C SER A 15 -18.60 -19.21 -8.18
N LYS A 16 -19.29 -19.94 -7.29
CA LYS A 16 -19.74 -19.45 -5.98
C LYS A 16 -19.28 -20.37 -4.86
N ALA A 17 -18.89 -19.78 -3.73
CA ALA A 17 -18.52 -20.53 -2.53
C ALA A 17 -19.71 -21.28 -1.92
N GLU A 18 -20.89 -20.65 -1.92
CA GLU A 18 -22.15 -21.20 -1.38
C GLU A 18 -22.57 -22.50 -2.09
N ASP A 19 -22.30 -22.59 -3.40
CA ASP A 19 -22.69 -23.73 -4.24
C ASP A 19 -21.58 -24.79 -4.35
N GLY A 20 -20.46 -24.64 -3.64
CA GLY A 20 -19.29 -25.53 -3.73
C GLY A 20 -18.53 -25.45 -5.06
N THR A 21 -18.83 -24.47 -5.92
CA THR A 21 -18.26 -24.33 -7.27
C THR A 21 -17.08 -23.35 -7.34
N GLN A 22 -16.53 -22.95 -6.19
CA GLN A 22 -15.47 -21.95 -6.07
C GLN A 22 -14.19 -22.25 -6.88
N LYS A 23 -13.91 -23.53 -7.16
CA LYS A 23 -12.74 -23.95 -7.95
C LYS A 23 -12.86 -23.65 -9.45
N LYS A 24 -14.05 -23.34 -9.95
CA LYS A 24 -14.26 -23.03 -11.38
C LYS A 24 -13.41 -21.84 -11.82
N ALA A 25 -13.42 -20.77 -11.04
CA ALA A 25 -12.59 -19.59 -11.28
C ALA A 25 -12.43 -18.69 -10.03
N GLY A 26 -13.40 -18.73 -9.11
CA GLY A 26 -13.52 -17.79 -8.01
C GLY A 26 -12.36 -17.84 -7.03
N GLU A 27 -11.91 -19.03 -6.63
CA GLU A 27 -10.78 -19.21 -5.71
C GLU A 27 -9.50 -18.60 -6.29
N PHE A 28 -9.16 -18.95 -7.54
CA PHE A 28 -8.02 -18.39 -8.26
C PHE A 28 -8.11 -16.86 -8.40
N LEU A 29 -9.25 -16.34 -8.85
CA LEU A 29 -9.45 -14.90 -9.09
C LEU A 29 -9.39 -14.08 -7.79
N LEU A 30 -10.00 -14.57 -6.71
CA LEU A 30 -10.02 -13.89 -5.42
C LEU A 30 -8.62 -13.90 -4.78
N LEU A 31 -7.93 -15.04 -4.77
CA LEU A 31 -6.57 -15.14 -4.23
C LEU A 31 -5.59 -14.29 -5.02
N THR A 32 -5.67 -14.31 -6.35
CA THR A 32 -4.81 -13.50 -7.21
C THR A 32 -5.09 -12.02 -7.02
N ALA A 33 -6.37 -11.61 -6.94
CA ALA A 33 -6.75 -10.22 -6.68
C ALA A 33 -6.27 -9.74 -5.31
N LEU A 34 -6.37 -10.58 -4.28
CA LEU A 34 -5.90 -10.26 -2.92
C LEU A 34 -4.39 -10.05 -2.88
N HIS A 35 -3.62 -10.99 -3.44
CA HIS A 35 -2.16 -10.88 -3.45
C HIS A 35 -1.67 -9.74 -4.35
N SER A 36 -2.33 -9.52 -5.48
CA SER A 36 -2.03 -8.37 -6.34
C SER A 36 -2.24 -7.04 -5.60
N ASN A 37 -3.26 -6.96 -4.73
CA ASN A 37 -3.48 -5.81 -3.88
C ASN A 37 -2.30 -5.60 -2.92
N PHE A 38 -1.83 -6.63 -2.22
CA PHE A 38 -0.66 -6.53 -1.33
C PHE A 38 0.61 -6.09 -2.07
N ILE A 39 0.92 -6.71 -3.22
CA ILE A 39 2.10 -6.36 -4.01
C ILE A 39 2.02 -4.91 -4.51
N SER A 40 0.85 -4.50 -5.02
CA SER A 40 0.63 -3.12 -5.48
C SER A 40 0.75 -2.09 -4.36
N SER A 41 0.37 -2.46 -3.13
CA SER A 41 0.51 -1.61 -1.95
C SER A 41 1.96 -1.37 -1.57
N SER A 42 2.86 -2.34 -1.81
CA SER A 42 4.31 -2.15 -1.61
C SER A 42 4.97 -1.35 -2.73
N PHE A 43 4.40 -1.38 -3.94
CA PHE A 43 4.95 -0.72 -5.13
C PHE A 43 4.98 0.82 -5.02
N PHE A 44 3.91 1.39 -4.48
CA PHE A 44 3.77 2.85 -4.36
C PHE A 44 3.74 3.28 -2.90
N MET A 45 4.56 4.28 -2.60
CA MET A 45 4.61 4.95 -1.29
C MET A 45 3.23 5.37 -0.77
N THR A 46 2.33 5.80 -1.68
CA THR A 46 1.01 6.35 -1.33
C THR A 46 -0.11 5.31 -1.37
N ALA A 47 0.18 4.05 -1.68
CA ALA A 47 -0.85 3.03 -1.87
C ALA A 47 -1.45 2.48 -0.57
N SER A 48 -0.79 2.69 0.57
CA SER A 48 -1.31 2.23 1.87
C SER A 48 -1.10 3.29 2.96
N ALA A 49 -2.06 3.35 3.90
CA ALA A 49 -1.98 4.15 5.12
C ALA A 49 -0.73 3.83 5.95
N VAL A 50 -0.36 2.56 6.00
CA VAL A 50 0.76 2.07 6.79
C VAL A 50 2.09 2.51 6.16
N ASN A 51 2.18 2.62 4.84
CA ASN A 51 3.37 3.17 4.17
C ASN A 51 3.61 4.64 4.57
N PHE A 52 2.53 5.44 4.61
CA PHE A 52 2.61 6.82 5.10
C PHE A 52 3.04 6.86 6.57
N LEU A 53 2.49 5.97 7.40
CA LEU A 53 2.87 5.88 8.79
C LEU A 53 4.35 5.52 8.96
N ALA A 54 4.87 4.58 8.17
CA ALA A 54 6.27 4.17 8.14
C ALA A 54 7.19 5.38 7.92
N ILE A 55 6.87 6.19 6.91
CA ILE A 55 7.63 7.38 6.54
C ILE A 55 7.57 8.43 7.65
N THR A 56 6.38 8.67 8.21
CA THR A 56 6.18 9.62 9.30
C THR A 56 6.96 9.21 10.56
N MET A 57 6.91 7.93 10.94
CA MET A 57 7.65 7.41 12.09
C MET A 57 9.16 7.44 11.86
N ALA A 58 9.63 7.08 10.66
CA ALA A 58 11.04 7.16 10.28
C ALA A 58 11.59 8.59 10.34
N LYS A 59 10.87 9.57 9.82
CA LYS A 59 11.23 10.99 9.94
C LYS A 59 11.33 11.42 11.39
N GLY A 60 10.40 10.99 12.24
CA GLY A 60 10.43 11.27 13.68
C GLY A 60 11.69 10.71 14.38
N LEU A 61 12.27 9.64 13.85
CA LEU A 61 13.52 9.02 14.32
C LEU A 61 14.79 9.64 13.71
N GLY A 62 14.68 10.78 13.01
CA GLY A 62 15.84 11.46 12.42
C GLY A 62 16.29 10.90 11.06
N VAL A 63 15.49 10.03 10.42
CA VAL A 63 15.73 9.60 9.04
C VAL A 63 15.30 10.73 8.09
N ASP A 64 16.17 11.74 7.97
CA ASP A 64 15.93 12.97 7.20
C ASP A 64 16.25 12.83 5.71
N SER A 65 16.77 11.67 5.28
CA SER A 65 17.04 11.42 3.87
C SER A 65 15.74 11.36 3.09
N ASN A 66 15.44 12.41 2.30
CA ASN A 66 14.39 12.52 1.28
C ASN A 66 13.91 11.15 0.75
N ILE A 67 12.95 10.53 1.45
CA ILE A 67 12.22 9.37 0.93
C ILE A 67 11.31 9.92 -0.16
N SER A 68 11.88 10.06 -1.35
CA SER A 68 11.15 10.50 -2.51
C SER A 68 10.29 9.34 -3.03
N LEU A 69 9.16 9.69 -3.65
CA LEU A 69 8.31 8.74 -4.37
C LEU A 69 9.13 7.88 -5.35
N GLN A 70 10.11 8.51 -6.02
CA GLN A 70 10.99 7.86 -6.98
C GLN A 70 11.92 6.85 -6.33
N ALA A 71 12.53 7.19 -5.19
CA ALA A 71 13.40 6.28 -4.45
C ALA A 71 12.62 5.06 -3.93
N TRP A 72 11.41 5.29 -3.38
CA TRP A 72 10.53 4.20 -2.94
C TRP A 72 10.18 3.27 -4.10
N PHE A 73 9.77 3.85 -5.23
CA PHE A 73 9.43 3.10 -6.43
C PHE A 73 10.60 2.26 -6.93
N LEU A 74 11.81 2.83 -7.01
CA LEU A 74 12.97 2.14 -7.53
C LEU A 74 13.37 0.94 -6.65
N VAL A 75 13.32 1.10 -5.34
CA VAL A 75 13.65 0.03 -4.38
C VAL A 75 12.54 -1.03 -4.33
N GLY A 76 11.27 -0.62 -4.34
CA GLY A 76 10.12 -1.52 -4.32
C GLY A 76 9.88 -2.26 -5.64
N ALA A 77 10.27 -1.68 -6.78
CA ALA A 77 9.95 -2.22 -8.10
C ALA A 77 10.50 -3.63 -8.32
N GLY A 78 11.77 -3.86 -7.98
CA GLY A 78 12.43 -5.16 -8.15
C GLY A 78 11.65 -6.33 -7.54
N PRO A 79 11.46 -6.38 -6.21
CA PRO A 79 10.73 -7.47 -5.57
C PRO A 79 9.26 -7.54 -6.00
N CYS A 80 8.61 -6.41 -6.25
CA CYS A 80 7.20 -6.40 -6.66
C CYS A 80 6.97 -6.94 -8.07
N VAL A 81 7.84 -6.62 -9.04
CA VAL A 81 7.74 -7.16 -10.41
C VAL A 81 7.90 -8.68 -10.38
N VAL A 82 8.86 -9.17 -9.59
CA VAL A 82 9.04 -10.61 -9.37
C VAL A 82 7.78 -11.21 -8.73
N GLY A 83 7.21 -10.55 -7.72
CA GLY A 83 5.96 -10.97 -7.08
C GLY A 83 4.77 -11.01 -8.04
N PHE A 84 4.62 -10.02 -8.92
CA PHE A 84 3.53 -9.97 -9.91
C PHE A 84 3.58 -11.11 -10.93
N VAL A 85 4.76 -11.70 -11.17
CA VAL A 85 4.89 -12.87 -12.04
C VAL A 85 4.77 -14.16 -11.24
N LEU A 86 5.53 -14.28 -10.14
CA LEU A 86 5.63 -15.52 -9.38
C LEU A 86 4.36 -15.84 -8.60
N ILE A 87 3.73 -14.86 -7.95
CA ILE A 87 2.58 -15.15 -7.07
C ILE A 87 1.37 -15.68 -7.87
N PRO A 88 0.96 -15.08 -9.00
CA PRO A 88 -0.11 -15.66 -9.81
C PRO A 88 0.25 -17.05 -10.35
N LEU A 89 1.52 -17.31 -10.71
CA LEU A 89 1.97 -18.65 -11.13
C LEU A 89 1.86 -19.67 -10.00
N ILE A 90 2.32 -19.33 -8.78
CA ILE A 90 2.20 -20.19 -7.61
C ILE A 90 0.72 -20.48 -7.31
N ILE A 91 -0.14 -19.45 -7.32
CA ILE A 91 -1.59 -19.62 -7.11
C ILE A 91 -2.19 -20.49 -8.22
N TYR A 92 -1.74 -20.37 -9.47
CA TYR A 92 -2.21 -21.22 -10.57
C TYR A 92 -1.89 -22.70 -10.34
N PHE A 93 -0.75 -23.02 -9.74
CA PHE A 93 -0.39 -24.41 -9.42
C PHE A 93 -1.09 -24.95 -8.17
N ILE A 94 -1.32 -24.11 -7.15
CA ILE A 94 -1.98 -24.53 -5.90
C ILE A 94 -3.51 -24.62 -6.07
N CYS A 95 -4.10 -23.64 -6.75
CA CYS A 95 -5.54 -23.50 -6.96
C CYS A 95 -5.85 -23.32 -8.46
N PRO A 96 -5.60 -24.35 -9.30
CA PRO A 96 -5.83 -24.24 -10.73
C PRO A 96 -7.32 -24.04 -11.03
N PRO A 97 -7.70 -23.02 -11.84
CA PRO A 97 -9.08 -22.83 -12.25
C PRO A 97 -9.52 -23.95 -13.21
N GLU A 98 -10.74 -24.45 -13.02
CA GLU A 98 -11.35 -25.45 -13.92
C GLU A 98 -11.74 -24.81 -15.27
N ILE A 99 -12.22 -23.56 -15.24
CA ILE A 99 -12.55 -22.78 -16.44
C ILE A 99 -11.31 -22.00 -16.86
N ARG A 100 -10.71 -22.42 -17.97
CA ARG A 100 -9.49 -21.80 -18.53
C ARG A 100 -9.74 -21.03 -19.81
N GLU A 101 -10.81 -21.37 -20.52
CA GLU A 101 -11.22 -20.72 -21.75
C GLU A 101 -12.66 -20.25 -21.63
N VAL A 102 -12.89 -19.03 -22.07
CA VAL A 102 -14.22 -18.44 -22.15
C VAL A 102 -14.50 -18.22 -23.61
N HIS A 103 -15.44 -18.98 -24.15
CA HIS A 103 -15.93 -18.73 -25.49
C HIS A 103 -16.87 -17.53 -25.46
N ASN A 104 -16.92 -16.78 -26.56
CA ASN A 104 -17.85 -15.65 -26.74
C ASN A 104 -17.57 -14.40 -25.87
N VAL A 105 -16.33 -14.18 -25.41
CA VAL A 105 -15.93 -13.00 -24.61
C VAL A 105 -16.30 -11.68 -25.28
N GLN A 106 -16.11 -11.57 -26.61
CA GLN A 106 -16.41 -10.34 -27.35
C GLN A 106 -17.89 -9.95 -27.21
N ASN A 107 -18.81 -10.89 -27.47
CA ASN A 107 -20.23 -10.64 -27.34
C ASN A 107 -20.65 -10.28 -25.90
N ILE A 108 -20.04 -10.91 -24.88
CA ILE A 108 -20.29 -10.57 -23.47
C ILE A 108 -19.79 -9.15 -23.13
N MET A 109 -18.64 -8.76 -23.69
CA MET A 109 -18.09 -7.41 -23.50
C MET A 109 -18.96 -6.36 -24.19
N ASP A 110 -19.42 -6.62 -25.41
CA ASP A 110 -20.29 -5.71 -26.16
C ASP A 110 -21.62 -5.49 -25.43
N GLU A 111 -22.24 -6.57 -24.93
CA GLU A 111 -23.48 -6.46 -24.14
C GLU A 111 -23.27 -5.65 -22.84
N LYS A 112 -22.14 -5.84 -22.15
CA LYS A 112 -21.80 -5.06 -20.95
C LYS A 112 -21.50 -3.59 -21.29
N LEU A 113 -20.85 -3.32 -22.42
CA LEU A 113 -20.54 -1.97 -22.88
C LEU A 113 -21.81 -1.21 -23.25
N GLU A 114 -22.74 -1.86 -23.96
CA GLU A 114 -24.05 -1.30 -24.26
C GLU A 114 -24.84 -0.97 -22.99
N LYS A 115 -24.80 -1.84 -21.97
CA LYS A 115 -25.43 -1.60 -20.66
C LYS A 115 -24.82 -0.42 -19.89
N LEU A 116 -23.51 -0.15 -20.03
CA LEU A 116 -22.86 1.00 -19.41
C LEU A 116 -23.25 2.33 -20.09
N GLY A 117 -23.48 2.30 -21.40
CA GLY A 117 -23.90 3.45 -22.18
C GLY A 117 -22.78 4.47 -22.42
N LYS A 118 -23.16 5.68 -22.84
CA LYS A 118 -22.20 6.75 -23.19
C LYS A 118 -21.52 7.33 -21.94
N ILE A 119 -20.23 7.66 -22.06
CA ILE A 119 -19.44 8.29 -20.99
C ILE A 119 -20.14 9.57 -20.49
N LYS A 120 -20.42 9.60 -19.19
CA LYS A 120 -21.08 10.72 -18.51
C LYS A 120 -20.16 11.93 -18.42
N LYS A 121 -20.74 13.12 -18.30
CA LYS A 121 -19.97 14.37 -18.13
C LYS A 121 -19.06 14.31 -16.89
N SER A 122 -19.54 13.74 -15.78
CA SER A 122 -18.76 13.54 -14.56
C SER A 122 -17.53 12.65 -14.78
N GLU A 123 -17.68 11.57 -15.55
CA GLU A 123 -16.58 10.65 -15.88
C GLU A 123 -15.51 11.35 -16.72
N LYS A 124 -15.91 12.18 -17.70
CA LYS A 124 -14.95 12.97 -18.50
C LYS A 124 -14.18 13.97 -17.65
N ILE A 125 -14.85 14.70 -16.76
CA ILE A 125 -14.20 15.66 -15.86
C ILE A 125 -13.20 14.93 -14.95
N MET A 126 -13.57 13.77 -14.43
CA MET A 126 -12.71 12.97 -13.56
C MET A 126 -11.46 12.44 -14.28
N ILE A 127 -11.59 12.00 -15.55
CA ILE A 127 -10.44 11.60 -16.38
C ILE A 127 -9.48 12.78 -16.60
N VAL A 128 -10.01 13.95 -16.97
CA VAL A 128 -9.19 15.16 -17.20
C VAL A 128 -8.48 15.59 -15.91
N LEU A 129 -9.20 15.58 -14.77
CA LEU A 129 -8.62 15.90 -13.46
C LEU A 129 -7.50 14.93 -13.09
N PHE A 130 -7.71 13.62 -13.27
CA PHE A 130 -6.72 12.60 -12.98
C PHE A 130 -5.43 12.79 -13.79
N ILE A 131 -5.56 13.01 -15.11
CA ILE A 131 -4.41 13.28 -15.98
C ILE A 131 -3.69 14.56 -15.53
N THR A 132 -4.43 15.61 -15.17
CA THR A 132 -3.86 16.89 -14.72
C THR A 132 -3.06 16.72 -13.43
N VAL A 133 -3.60 15.99 -12.45
CA VAL A 133 -2.92 15.69 -11.18
C VAL A 133 -1.65 14.88 -11.41
N LEU A 134 -1.69 13.86 -12.29
CA LEU A 134 -0.50 13.07 -12.64
C LEU A 134 0.60 13.93 -13.28
N LEU A 135 0.24 14.81 -14.22
CA LEU A 135 1.19 15.74 -14.83
C LEU A 135 1.79 16.68 -13.77
N LEU A 136 0.96 17.26 -12.90
CA LEU A 136 1.43 18.12 -11.81
C LEU A 136 2.38 17.38 -10.87
N TRP A 137 2.11 16.11 -10.53
CA TRP A 137 3.06 15.32 -9.72
C TRP A 137 4.37 15.03 -10.44
N MET A 138 4.35 14.75 -11.75
CA MET A 138 5.58 14.53 -12.52
C MET A 138 6.45 15.80 -12.63
N PHE A 139 5.82 16.97 -12.74
CA PHE A 139 6.53 18.25 -12.89
C PHE A 139 6.63 19.06 -11.59
N GLY A 140 6.03 18.61 -10.48
CA GLY A 140 5.88 19.37 -9.24
C GLY A 140 7.21 19.80 -8.62
N SER A 141 8.24 18.95 -8.72
CA SER A 141 9.60 19.28 -8.29
C SER A 141 10.24 20.43 -9.08
N LYS A 142 9.91 20.57 -10.37
CA LYS A 142 10.37 21.70 -11.20
C LYS A 142 9.58 22.99 -10.95
N LEU A 143 8.34 22.85 -10.49
CA LEU A 143 7.42 23.95 -10.24
C LEU A 143 7.44 24.43 -8.77
N ASN A 144 8.25 23.81 -7.90
CA ASN A 144 8.26 24.03 -6.45
C ASN A 144 6.86 23.91 -5.81
N ILE A 145 6.03 22.99 -6.33
CA ILE A 145 4.72 22.69 -5.77
C ILE A 145 4.83 21.37 -5.00
N ASP A 146 4.51 21.40 -3.71
CA ASP A 146 4.48 20.20 -2.88
C ASP A 146 3.36 19.23 -3.31
N SER A 147 3.63 17.94 -3.17
CA SER A 147 2.68 16.87 -3.51
C SER A 147 1.35 17.00 -2.76
N THR A 148 1.38 17.49 -1.52
CA THR A 148 0.19 17.71 -0.68
C THR A 148 -0.69 18.79 -1.27
N THR A 149 -0.10 19.88 -1.76
CA THR A 149 -0.83 20.99 -2.41
C THR A 149 -1.58 20.50 -3.65
N ILE A 150 -0.93 19.67 -4.48
CA ILE A 150 -1.55 19.08 -5.68
C ILE A 150 -2.75 18.19 -5.30
N ALA A 151 -2.60 17.38 -4.25
CA ALA A 151 -3.67 16.51 -3.76
C ALA A 151 -4.88 17.31 -3.23
N VAL A 152 -4.62 18.37 -2.45
CA VAL A 152 -5.67 19.27 -1.92
C VAL A 152 -6.37 20.01 -3.05
N LEU A 153 -5.64 20.51 -4.06
CA LEU A 153 -6.21 21.11 -5.26
C LEU A 153 -7.15 20.14 -5.98
N GLY A 154 -6.72 18.89 -6.18
CA GLY A 154 -7.55 17.84 -6.76
C GLY A 154 -8.85 17.66 -5.98
N LEU A 155 -8.78 17.56 -4.66
CA LEU A 155 -9.94 17.43 -3.78
C LEU A 155 -10.91 18.63 -3.93
N VAL A 156 -10.38 19.86 -3.88
CA VAL A 156 -11.19 21.08 -4.04
C VAL A 156 -11.93 21.07 -5.37
N VAL A 157 -11.25 20.77 -6.48
CA VAL A 157 -11.89 20.69 -7.80
C VAL A 157 -12.96 19.60 -7.84
N THR A 158 -12.72 18.44 -7.24
CA THR A 158 -13.69 17.32 -7.23
C THR A 158 -14.96 17.66 -6.44
N ILE A 159 -14.82 18.45 -5.37
CA ILE A 159 -15.95 18.93 -4.56
C ILE A 159 -16.68 20.08 -5.28
N SER A 160 -15.94 21.06 -5.82
CA SER A 160 -16.52 22.21 -6.54
C SER A 160 -17.27 21.81 -7.81
N THR A 161 -16.82 20.75 -8.50
CA THR A 161 -17.50 20.19 -9.69
C THR A 161 -18.73 19.34 -9.34
N GLY A 162 -18.98 19.09 -8.05
CA GLY A 162 -20.12 18.28 -7.58
C GLY A 162 -19.98 16.77 -7.85
N ILE A 163 -18.81 16.31 -8.30
CA ILE A 163 -18.54 14.89 -8.56
C ILE A 163 -18.51 14.12 -7.23
N VAL A 164 -17.93 14.73 -6.20
CA VAL A 164 -17.97 14.23 -4.82
C VAL A 164 -18.68 15.26 -3.96
N SER A 165 -19.76 14.87 -3.30
CA SER A 165 -20.43 15.78 -2.37
C SER A 165 -19.63 15.94 -1.07
N TRP A 166 -19.75 17.11 -0.43
CA TRP A 166 -19.13 17.35 0.88
C TRP A 166 -19.48 16.28 1.91
N LYS A 167 -20.75 15.85 1.94
CA LYS A 167 -21.23 14.79 2.85
C LYS A 167 -20.59 13.43 2.55
N GLN A 168 -20.34 13.10 1.28
CA GLN A 168 -19.63 11.88 0.91
C GLN A 168 -18.15 11.94 1.30
N PHE A 169 -17.52 13.12 1.22
CA PHE A 169 -16.14 13.29 1.66
C PHE A 169 -16.02 13.18 3.19
N THR A 170 -16.82 13.97 3.92
CA THR A 170 -16.76 13.97 5.39
C THR A 170 -17.30 12.68 6.02
N GLY A 171 -18.18 11.96 5.32
CA GLY A 171 -18.74 10.68 5.80
C GLY A 171 -17.79 9.49 5.72
N LYS A 172 -16.63 9.60 5.04
CA LYS A 172 -15.63 8.53 4.94
C LYS A 172 -14.77 8.48 6.20
N LYS A 173 -15.21 7.74 7.21
CA LYS A 173 -14.53 7.60 8.51
C LYS A 173 -13.08 7.17 8.37
N GLU A 174 -12.79 6.30 7.39
CA GLU A 174 -11.44 5.75 7.17
C GLU A 174 -10.40 6.83 6.88
N ILE A 175 -10.80 7.92 6.20
CA ILE A 175 -9.90 9.05 5.89
C ILE A 175 -9.57 9.83 7.16
N TRP A 176 -10.56 10.06 8.03
CA TRP A 176 -10.39 10.80 9.28
C TRP A 176 -9.64 10.01 10.32
N ASP A 177 -9.95 8.72 10.45
CA ASP A 177 -9.23 7.81 11.33
C ASP A 177 -7.75 7.79 10.95
N LEU A 178 -7.43 7.68 9.66
CA LEU A 178 -6.05 7.75 9.17
C LEU A 178 -5.36 9.06 9.58
N LEU A 179 -6.02 10.20 9.38
CA LEU A 179 -5.46 11.51 9.68
C LEU A 179 -5.19 11.71 11.17
N ILE A 180 -6.12 11.27 12.03
CA ILE A 180 -5.97 11.33 13.49
C ILE A 180 -4.82 10.44 13.95
N TRP A 181 -4.81 9.17 13.53
CA TRP A 181 -3.78 8.22 13.91
C TRP A 181 -2.39 8.66 13.46
N GLN A 182 -2.25 9.11 12.20
CA GLN A 182 -0.98 9.57 11.67
C GLN A 182 -0.41 10.75 12.48
N GLY A 183 -1.26 11.70 12.88
CA GLY A 183 -0.85 12.81 13.75
C GLY A 183 -0.38 12.36 15.13
N SER A 184 -1.14 11.48 15.79
CA SER A 184 -0.79 10.96 17.11
C SER A 184 0.55 10.20 17.12
N PHE A 185 0.81 9.37 16.11
CA PHE A 185 2.08 8.64 16.01
C PHE A 185 3.26 9.53 15.65
N MET A 186 3.06 10.56 14.83
CA MET A 186 4.10 11.58 14.58
C MET A 186 4.52 12.28 15.87
N MET A 187 3.54 12.64 16.71
CA MET A 187 3.79 13.23 18.02
C MET A 187 4.54 12.26 18.94
N MET A 188 4.09 11.00 19.03
CA MET A 188 4.74 9.98 19.86
C MET A 188 6.20 9.74 19.43
N SER A 189 6.45 9.55 18.13
CA SER A 189 7.80 9.37 17.58
C SER A 189 8.70 10.57 17.90
N SER A 190 8.18 11.80 17.76
CA SER A 190 8.92 13.01 18.12
C SER A 190 9.28 13.06 19.61
N GLN A 191 8.40 12.62 20.51
CA GLN A 191 8.72 12.53 21.94
C GLN A 191 9.77 11.46 22.23
N LEU A 192 9.68 10.29 21.59
CA LEU A 192 10.68 9.22 21.77
C LEU A 192 12.10 9.69 21.39
N ASN A 193 12.21 10.44 20.29
CA ASN A 193 13.47 11.03 19.86
C ASN A 193 13.93 12.12 20.85
N LYS A 194 13.01 12.99 21.31
CA LYS A 194 13.32 14.03 22.31
C LYS A 194 13.81 13.48 23.66
N PHE A 195 13.35 12.30 24.07
CA PHE A 195 13.78 11.63 25.31
C PHE A 195 15.01 10.71 25.11
N ASP A 196 15.68 10.78 23.96
CA ASP A 196 16.85 9.96 23.61
C ASP A 196 16.60 8.45 23.76
N ILE A 197 15.34 8.00 23.70
CA ILE A 197 14.97 6.58 23.82
C ILE A 197 15.54 5.80 22.64
N VAL A 198 15.60 6.43 21.47
CA VAL A 198 16.20 5.87 20.26
C VAL A 198 17.68 5.60 20.49
N ASP A 199 18.42 6.56 21.03
CA ASP A 199 19.85 6.41 21.33
C ASP A 199 20.10 5.37 22.42
N TRP A 200 19.25 5.31 23.44
CA TRP A 200 19.32 4.29 24.48
C TRP A 200 19.13 2.87 23.94
N ILE A 201 18.09 2.64 23.12
CA ILE A 201 17.88 1.35 22.43
C ILE A 201 19.06 1.04 21.52
N SER A 202 19.55 2.04 20.79
CA SER A 202 20.70 1.91 19.89
C SER A 202 21.95 1.43 20.64
N CYS A 203 22.19 1.97 21.83
CA CYS A 203 23.31 1.59 22.69
C CYS A 203 23.17 0.15 23.21
N LEU A 204 21.99 -0.23 23.71
CA LEU A 204 21.71 -1.61 24.16
C LEU A 204 21.91 -2.63 23.05
N VAL A 205 21.44 -2.33 21.85
CA VAL A 205 21.56 -3.19 20.68
C VAL A 205 23.01 -3.31 20.25
N LYS A 206 23.75 -2.19 20.14
CA LYS A 206 25.19 -2.21 19.81
C LYS A 206 26.02 -3.03 20.82
N GLN A 207 25.65 -3.00 22.10
CA GLN A 207 26.33 -3.77 23.14
C GLN A 207 26.06 -5.28 23.05
N ASN A 208 24.84 -5.69 22.67
CA ASN A 208 24.43 -7.09 22.63
C ASN A 208 24.55 -7.75 21.24
N ILE A 209 24.61 -6.95 20.18
CA ILE A 209 24.64 -7.38 18.77
C ILE A 209 25.90 -6.82 18.08
N SER A 210 27.05 -6.86 18.76
CA SER A 210 28.32 -6.47 18.16
C SER A 210 28.78 -7.52 17.14
N GLY A 211 29.13 -7.08 15.92
CA GLY A 211 29.69 -7.94 14.87
C GLY A 211 28.70 -8.59 13.89
N VAL A 212 27.40 -8.36 14.03
CA VAL A 212 26.40 -8.86 13.05
C VAL A 212 26.35 -7.93 11.85
N SER A 213 26.46 -8.49 10.64
CA SER A 213 26.32 -7.72 9.40
C SER A 213 24.91 -7.16 9.25
N TRP A 214 24.79 -5.93 8.73
CA TRP A 214 23.53 -5.21 8.61
C TRP A 214 22.43 -6.01 7.88
N TRP A 215 22.79 -6.83 6.89
CA TRP A 215 21.83 -7.66 6.14
C TRP A 215 21.29 -8.85 6.95
N ILE A 216 22.08 -9.41 7.87
CA ILE A 216 21.64 -10.49 8.76
C ILE A 216 20.63 -9.94 9.77
N ALA A 217 20.95 -8.80 10.38
CA ALA A 217 20.05 -8.14 11.32
C ALA A 217 18.77 -7.70 10.63
N LEU A 218 18.86 -7.21 9.39
CA LEU A 218 17.68 -6.92 8.57
C LEU A 218 16.80 -8.16 8.39
N PHE A 219 17.39 -9.29 8.02
CA PHE A 219 16.66 -10.54 7.86
C PHE A 219 15.99 -10.99 9.16
N ILE A 220 16.70 -10.92 10.29
CA ILE A 220 16.16 -11.26 11.62
C ILE A 220 14.96 -10.36 11.95
N VAL A 221 15.09 -9.04 11.74
CA VAL A 221 14.02 -8.08 11.98
C VAL A 221 12.82 -8.35 11.07
N ALA A 222 13.03 -8.64 9.78
CA ALA A 222 11.95 -8.97 8.85
C ALA A 222 11.21 -10.25 9.28
N VAL A 223 11.92 -11.29 9.68
CA VAL A 223 11.32 -12.54 10.20
C VAL A 223 10.57 -12.29 11.50
N ALA A 224 11.13 -11.52 12.43
CA ALA A 224 10.48 -11.16 13.68
C ALA A 224 9.21 -10.33 13.45
N MET A 225 9.24 -9.35 12.54
CA MET A 225 8.08 -8.57 12.13
C MET A 225 6.99 -9.46 11.52
N TYR A 226 7.36 -10.35 10.60
CA TYR A 226 6.42 -11.26 9.96
C TYR A 226 5.71 -12.19 10.96
N TYR A 227 6.46 -12.86 11.84
CA TYR A 227 5.87 -13.81 12.80
C TYR A 227 5.16 -13.12 13.96
N SER A 228 5.65 -11.97 14.44
CA SER A 228 4.96 -11.23 15.49
C SER A 228 3.59 -10.73 15.05
N HIS A 229 3.34 -10.56 13.75
CA HIS A 229 2.04 -10.17 13.23
C HIS A 229 0.90 -11.11 13.66
N TYR A 230 1.17 -12.42 13.79
CA TYR A 230 0.19 -13.41 14.27
C TYR A 230 -0.30 -13.13 15.70
N LEU A 231 0.43 -12.33 16.49
CA LEU A 231 0.07 -11.94 17.86
C LEU A 231 -0.87 -10.71 17.90
N PHE A 232 -1.12 -10.07 16.76
CA PHE A 232 -1.88 -8.83 16.68
C PHE A 232 -3.13 -9.01 15.82
N ALA A 233 -4.23 -8.39 16.24
CA ALA A 233 -5.51 -8.46 15.53
C ALA A 233 -5.58 -7.53 14.29
N SER A 234 -4.62 -6.62 14.12
CA SER A 234 -4.64 -5.62 13.06
C SER A 234 -3.22 -5.25 12.63
N ASN A 235 -3.03 -5.13 11.31
CA ASN A 235 -1.77 -4.71 10.72
C ASN A 235 -1.34 -3.33 11.19
N THR A 236 -2.29 -2.40 11.32
CA THR A 236 -1.99 -1.04 11.80
C THR A 236 -1.49 -1.08 13.25
N VAL A 237 -2.14 -1.85 14.13
CA VAL A 237 -1.75 -1.92 15.55
C VAL A 237 -0.37 -2.56 15.70
N HIS A 238 -0.15 -3.69 15.04
CA HIS A 238 1.16 -4.37 14.98
C HIS A 238 2.28 -3.42 14.54
N PHE A 239 2.08 -2.78 13.38
CA PHE A 239 3.05 -1.88 12.80
C PHE A 239 3.34 -0.70 13.73
N THR A 240 2.30 -0.05 14.27
CA THR A 240 2.46 1.10 15.16
C THR A 240 3.20 0.78 16.46
N ALA A 241 3.07 -0.45 16.97
CA ALA A 241 3.69 -0.88 18.21
C ALA A 241 5.19 -1.18 18.04
N LEU A 242 5.57 -1.79 16.92
CA LEU A 242 6.89 -2.40 16.77
C LEU A 242 7.81 -1.66 15.78
N PHE A 243 7.25 -0.90 14.83
CA PHE A 243 8.03 -0.32 13.72
C PHE A 243 9.15 0.60 14.20
N SER A 244 8.87 1.54 15.10
CA SER A 244 9.90 2.48 15.59
C SER A 244 11.06 1.76 16.30
N ALA A 245 10.75 0.73 17.10
CA ALA A 245 11.77 -0.01 17.83
C ALA A 245 12.69 -0.80 16.89
N PHE A 246 12.10 -1.51 15.93
CA PHE A 246 12.86 -2.25 14.93
C PHE A 246 13.61 -1.36 13.96
N LEU A 247 13.03 -0.23 13.54
CA LEU A 247 13.72 0.74 12.71
C LEU A 247 14.91 1.37 13.43
N ALA A 248 14.78 1.70 14.73
CA ALA A 248 15.89 2.19 15.54
C ALA A 248 17.05 1.16 15.62
N ILE A 249 16.73 -0.13 15.80
CA ILE A 249 17.72 -1.22 15.74
C ILE A 249 18.47 -1.21 14.41
N LEU A 250 17.75 -1.13 13.28
CA LEU A 250 18.34 -1.15 11.94
C LEU A 250 19.20 0.09 11.64
N ILE A 251 18.78 1.27 12.10
CA ILE A 251 19.57 2.50 11.98
C ILE A 251 20.88 2.39 12.78
N SER A 252 20.83 1.77 13.97
CA SER A 252 21.99 1.61 14.86
C SER A 252 23.14 0.82 14.25
N ILE A 253 22.82 -0.13 13.39
CA ILE A 253 23.77 -1.02 12.70
C ILE A 253 24.05 -0.55 11.26
N GLU A 254 23.73 0.71 10.95
CA GLU A 254 24.02 1.36 9.66
C GLU A 254 23.34 0.69 8.46
N ALA A 255 22.19 0.03 8.65
CA ALA A 255 21.41 -0.50 7.54
C ALA A 255 20.81 0.65 6.71
N LEU A 256 20.74 0.47 5.38
CA LEU A 256 20.19 1.46 4.45
C LEU A 256 18.75 1.85 4.82
N PRO A 257 18.47 3.13 5.16
CA PRO A 257 17.18 3.52 5.76
C PRO A 257 15.96 3.16 4.92
N ILE A 258 16.03 3.33 3.60
CA ILE A 258 14.89 3.03 2.71
C ILE A 258 14.59 1.53 2.63
N ILE A 259 15.63 0.69 2.69
CA ILE A 259 15.50 -0.77 2.68
C ILE A 259 14.94 -1.23 4.02
N SER A 260 15.42 -0.65 5.13
CA SER A 260 14.91 -0.88 6.48
C SER A 260 13.43 -0.53 6.61
N ILE A 261 12.98 0.55 5.99
CA ILE A 261 11.58 0.99 6.02
C ILE A 261 10.68 0.07 5.18
N ILE A 262 11.15 -0.35 3.99
CA ILE A 262 10.37 -1.21 3.08
C ILE A 262 10.27 -2.65 3.61
N LEU A 263 11.29 -3.15 4.32
CA LEU A 263 11.33 -4.52 4.82
C LEU A 263 10.82 -4.68 6.27
N ALA A 264 10.74 -3.59 7.03
CA ALA A 264 10.03 -3.57 8.31
C ALA A 264 8.51 -3.31 8.15
N TYR A 265 8.02 -3.28 6.90
CA TYR A 265 6.61 -3.15 6.51
C TYR A 265 5.96 -4.51 6.26
#